data_AF-A0A965BAX3-F1
#
_entry.id   AF-A0A965BAX3-F1
#
_cell.length_a   1.000
_cell.length_b   1.000
_cell.length_c   1.000
_cell.angle_alpha   90.00
_cell.angle_beta   90.00
_cell.angle_gamma   90.00
#
_symmetry.space_group_name_H-M   'P 1'
#
loop_
_entity.id
_entity.type
_entity.pdbx_description
1 polymer ?
#
loop_
_entity_poly.entity_id
_entity_poly.type
_entity_poly.pdbx_seq_one_letter_code
_entity_poly.pdbx_strand_id
1 'polypeptide(L)'
;MPRTREQLQQAAEAAEQWLDSLDPAAIDLANADASRLRRIGNAVRAVASSQNELASAVAAAREHGHTWSQIAAMLGTSRQAAQERFGNLAKRR
;
A
#
# COMPACT_ATOMS: atom_id res chain seq x y z
N MET A 1 -5.49 4.80 -4.02
CA MET A 1 -6.68 4.20 -4.68
C MET A 1 -6.49 2.70 -4.67
N PRO A 2 -7.38 1.91 -4.05
CA PRO A 2 -7.36 0.46 -4.25
C PRO A 2 -7.63 0.16 -5.74
N ARG A 3 -6.99 -0.89 -6.28
CA ARG A 3 -7.23 -1.30 -7.68
C ARG A 3 -8.73 -1.52 -7.89
N THR A 4 -9.27 -1.03 -9.00
CA THR A 4 -10.66 -1.32 -9.39
C THR A 4 -10.82 -2.81 -9.67
N ARG A 5 -12.06 -3.33 -9.63
CA ARG A 5 -12.34 -4.74 -9.97
C ARG A 5 -11.81 -5.12 -11.35
N GLU A 6 -11.95 -4.21 -12.31
CA GLU A 6 -11.43 -4.35 -13.67
C GLU A 6 -9.89 -4.41 -13.69
N GLN A 7 -9.21 -3.54 -12.94
CA GLN A 7 -7.74 -3.58 -12.82
C GLN A 7 -7.24 -4.87 -12.16
N LEU A 8 -8.02 -5.46 -11.25
CA LEU A 8 -7.70 -6.76 -10.67
C LEU A 8 -7.86 -7.89 -11.69
N GLN A 9 -8.92 -7.85 -12.48
CA GLN A 9 -9.17 -8.82 -13.55
C GLN A 9 -8.07 -8.76 -14.62
N GLN A 10 -7.70 -7.56 -15.08
CA GLN A 10 -6.60 -7.36 -16.03
C GLN A 10 -5.26 -7.86 -15.49
N ALA A 11 -4.98 -7.63 -14.19
CA ALA A 11 -3.76 -8.13 -13.57
C ALA A 11 -3.75 -9.67 -13.46
N ALA A 12 -4.92 -10.30 -13.24
CA ALA A 12 -5.06 -11.75 -13.21
C ALA A 12 -4.85 -12.36 -14.61
N GLU A 13 -5.50 -11.81 -15.64
CA GLU A 13 -5.35 -12.25 -17.03
C GLU A 13 -3.90 -12.09 -17.53
N ALA A 14 -3.25 -10.97 -17.20
CA ALA A 14 -1.83 -10.77 -17.52
C ALA A 14 -0.92 -11.77 -16.80
N ALA A 15 -1.25 -12.16 -15.57
CA ALA A 15 -0.51 -13.18 -14.84
C ALA A 15 -0.72 -14.57 -15.45
N GLU A 16 -1.94 -14.91 -15.87
CA GLU A 16 -2.25 -16.17 -16.56
C GLU A 16 -1.51 -16.28 -17.89
N GLN A 17 -1.57 -15.25 -18.74
CA GLN A 17 -0.84 -15.21 -20.02
C GLN A 17 0.67 -15.33 -19.82
N TRP A 18 1.21 -14.67 -18.79
CA TRP A 18 2.62 -14.81 -18.44
C TRP A 18 2.95 -16.23 -17.99
N LEU A 19 2.14 -16.84 -17.12
CA LEU A 19 2.32 -18.21 -16.65
C LEU A 19 2.28 -19.21 -17.82
N ASP A 20 1.34 -19.06 -18.75
CA ASP A 20 1.22 -19.89 -19.95
C ASP A 20 2.44 -19.76 -20.89
N SER A 21 3.15 -18.63 -20.85
CA SER A 21 4.36 -18.39 -21.64
C SER A 21 5.63 -19.01 -21.03
N LEU A 22 5.58 -19.46 -19.77
CA LEU A 22 6.72 -20.05 -19.10
C LEU A 22 6.86 -21.53 -19.48
N ASP A 23 8.06 -21.94 -19.89
CA ASP A 23 8.41 -23.36 -19.96
C ASP A 23 8.77 -23.87 -18.55
N PRO A 24 7.96 -24.74 -17.92
CA PRO A 24 8.22 -25.23 -16.57
C PRO A 24 9.53 -26.01 -16.44
N ALA A 25 10.01 -26.61 -17.52
CA ALA A 25 11.28 -27.36 -17.53
C ALA A 25 12.51 -26.44 -17.63
N ALA A 26 12.33 -25.22 -18.15
CA ALA A 26 13.35 -24.18 -18.17
C ALA A 26 13.41 -23.38 -16.86
N ILE A 27 12.38 -23.45 -16.02
CA ILE A 27 12.40 -22.85 -14.69
C ILE A 27 13.26 -23.75 -13.79
N ASP A 28 14.50 -23.32 -13.54
CA ASP A 28 15.35 -23.92 -12.52
C ASP A 28 14.82 -23.59 -11.12
N LEU A 29 13.77 -24.31 -10.70
CA LEU A 29 13.12 -24.14 -9.40
C LEU A 29 14.06 -24.44 -8.23
N ALA A 30 15.12 -25.21 -8.46
CA ALA A 30 16.12 -25.54 -7.45
C ALA A 30 17.05 -24.34 -7.16
N ASN A 31 17.35 -23.52 -8.17
CA ASN A 31 18.12 -22.28 -8.03
C ASN A 31 17.26 -21.00 -7.97
N ALA A 32 15.95 -21.12 -8.19
CA ALA A 32 14.99 -20.03 -8.04
C ALA A 32 14.85 -19.64 -6.56
N ASP A 33 15.71 -18.73 -6.11
CA ASP A 33 15.66 -18.14 -4.78
C ASP A 33 14.44 -17.20 -4.64
N ALA A 34 13.26 -17.80 -4.52
CA ALA A 34 11.98 -17.14 -4.30
C ALA A 34 11.92 -16.40 -2.95
N SER A 35 12.93 -16.57 -2.08
CA SER A 35 12.98 -15.86 -0.80
C SER A 35 13.05 -14.35 -0.98
N ARG A 36 13.74 -13.86 -2.03
CA ARG A 36 13.83 -12.41 -2.33
C ARG A 36 12.50 -11.85 -2.79
N LEU A 37 11.80 -12.55 -3.69
CA LEU A 37 10.45 -12.16 -4.13
C LEU A 37 9.46 -12.19 -2.97
N ARG A 38 9.54 -13.21 -2.10
CA ARG A 38 8.73 -13.28 -0.87
C ARG A 38 9.02 -12.12 0.08
N ARG A 39 10.29 -11.73 0.23
CA ARG A 39 10.69 -10.55 1.03
C ARG A 39 10.09 -9.27 0.46
N ILE A 40 10.09 -9.08 -0.86
CA ILE A 40 9.42 -7.93 -1.51
C ILE A 40 7.91 -7.95 -1.21
N GLY A 41 7.25 -9.10 -1.38
CA GLY A 41 5.82 -9.23 -1.07
C GLY A 41 5.49 -8.93 0.40
N ASN A 42 6.34 -9.37 1.34
CA ASN A 42 6.23 -9.04 2.76
C ASN A 42 6.42 -7.54 3.00
N ALA A 43 7.41 -6.91 2.38
CA ALA A 43 7.67 -5.47 2.51
C ALA A 43 6.49 -4.63 1.99
N VAL A 44 5.90 -5.00 0.86
CA VAL A 44 4.71 -4.34 0.31
C VAL A 44 3.55 -4.40 1.31
N ARG A 45 3.30 -5.58 1.92
CA ARG A 45 2.26 -5.73 2.95
C ARG A 45 2.55 -4.88 4.19
N ALA A 46 3.80 -4.86 4.65
CA ALA A 46 4.21 -4.05 5.79
C ALA A 46 3.98 -2.56 5.53
N VAL A 47 4.38 -2.06 4.35
CA VAL A 47 4.14 -0.67 3.95
C VAL A 47 2.65 -0.33 3.92
N ALA A 48 1.82 -1.20 3.35
CA ALA A 48 0.37 -1.00 3.33
C ALA A 48 -0.22 -0.96 4.75
N SER A 49 0.23 -1.85 5.64
CA SER A 49 -0.18 -1.88 7.05
C SER A 49 0.20 -0.58 7.76
N SER A 50 1.45 -0.14 7.65
CA SER A 50 1.92 1.10 8.26
C SER A 50 1.22 2.35 7.71
N GLN A 51 0.87 2.37 6.42
CA GLN A 51 0.07 3.46 5.86
C GLN A 51 -1.34 3.52 6.45
N ASN A 52 -1.99 2.37 6.66
CA ASN A 52 -3.30 2.30 7.29
C ASN A 52 -3.24 2.72 8.77
N GLU A 53 -2.23 2.25 9.49
CA GLU A 53 -1.98 2.64 10.89
C GLU A 53 -1.76 4.15 11.02
N LEU A 54 -0.93 4.74 10.16
CA LEU A 54 -0.69 6.18 10.13
C LEU A 54 -1.98 6.97 9.87
N ALA A 55 -2.81 6.53 8.93
CA ALA A 55 -4.10 7.17 8.66
C ALA A 55 -5.05 7.08 9.87
N SER A 56 -5.08 5.94 10.56
CA SER A 56 -5.88 5.74 11.79
C SER A 56 -5.39 6.66 12.92
N ALA A 57 -4.08 6.77 13.11
CA ALA A 57 -3.49 7.65 14.13
C ALA A 57 -3.80 9.13 13.85
N VAL A 58 -3.72 9.56 12.59
CA VAL A 58 -4.10 10.93 12.20
C VAL A 58 -5.59 11.19 12.45
N ALA A 59 -6.47 10.24 12.12
CA ALA A 59 -7.89 10.35 12.38
C ALA A 59 -8.18 10.48 13.89
N ALA A 60 -7.60 9.60 14.71
CA ALA A 60 -7.73 9.65 16.15
C ALA A 60 -7.23 10.99 16.73
N ALA A 61 -6.09 11.50 16.25
CA ALA A 61 -5.58 12.80 16.68
C ALA A 61 -6.56 13.95 16.33
N ARG A 62 -7.20 13.89 15.16
CA ARG A 62 -8.22 14.86 14.76
C ARG A 62 -9.48 14.77 15.64
N GLU A 63 -9.92 13.57 15.99
CA GLU A 63 -11.05 13.33 16.90
C GLU A 63 -10.77 13.89 18.30
N HIS A 64 -9.52 13.81 18.78
CA HIS A 64 -9.09 14.39 20.06
C HIS A 64 -8.78 15.90 20.00
N GLY A 65 -9.09 16.56 18.88
CA GLY A 65 -9.00 18.02 18.75
C GLY A 65 -7.63 18.57 18.35
N HIS A 66 -6.63 17.72 18.06
CA HIS A 66 -5.33 18.20 17.59
C HIS A 66 -5.45 18.91 16.25
N THR A 67 -4.77 20.04 16.10
CA THR A 67 -4.82 20.84 14.88
C THR A 67 -4.03 20.20 13.74
N TRP A 68 -4.39 20.52 12.49
CA TRP A 68 -3.61 20.09 11.32
C TRP A 68 -2.15 20.55 11.36
N SER A 69 -1.85 21.69 11.99
CA SER A 69 -0.48 22.17 12.14
C SER A 69 0.34 21.28 13.08
N GLN A 70 -0.23 20.85 14.22
CA GLN A 70 0.44 19.92 15.14
C GLN A 70 0.68 18.56 14.48
N ILE A 71 -0.31 18.05 13.76
CA ILE A 71 -0.19 16.78 13.03
C ILE A 71 0.87 16.89 11.93
N ALA A 72 0.88 17.97 11.16
CA ALA A 72 1.85 18.17 10.10
C ALA A 72 3.30 18.26 10.62
N ALA A 73 3.51 18.87 11.78
CA ALA A 73 4.81 18.89 12.45
C ALA A 73 5.31 17.47 12.76
N MET A 74 4.43 16.60 13.27
CA MET A 74 4.77 15.19 13.54
C MET A 74 5.02 14.37 12.28
N LEU A 75 4.32 14.70 11.19
CA LEU A 75 4.50 14.05 9.89
C LEU A 75 5.73 14.55 9.11
N GLY A 76 6.40 15.62 9.57
CA GLY A 76 7.49 16.26 8.83
C GLY A 76 7.04 16.88 7.51
N THR A 77 5.82 17.41 7.44
CA THR A 77 5.23 17.96 6.21
C THR A 77 4.51 19.29 6.48
N SER A 78 3.96 19.92 5.44
CA SER A 78 3.19 21.15 5.59
C SER A 78 1.76 20.86 6.06
N ARG A 79 1.13 21.84 6.72
CA ARG A 79 -0.29 21.76 7.12
C ARG A 79 -1.20 21.42 5.94
N GLN A 80 -0.97 22.05 4.79
CA GLN A 80 -1.76 21.86 3.57
C GLN A 80 -1.59 20.43 3.03
N ALA A 81 -0.35 19.92 2.98
CA ALA A 81 -0.07 18.56 2.53
C ALA A 81 -0.69 17.51 3.45
N ALA A 82 -0.64 17.72 4.78
CA ALA A 82 -1.32 16.85 5.74
C ALA A 82 -2.85 16.87 5.56
N GLN A 83 -3.43 18.05 5.40
CA GLN A 83 -4.88 18.21 5.21
C GLN A 83 -5.36 17.62 3.89
N GLU A 84 -4.63 17.81 2.79
CA GLU A 84 -4.96 17.22 1.49
C GLU A 84 -4.92 15.69 1.55
N ARG A 85 -3.86 15.14 2.13
CA ARG A 85 -3.64 13.70 2.19
C ARG A 85 -4.62 12.99 3.12
N PHE A 86 -4.88 13.54 4.31
CA PHE A 86 -5.65 12.85 5.36
C PHE A 86 -7.02 13.47 5.65
N GLY A 87 -7.31 14.67 5.15
CA GLY A 87 -8.54 15.40 5.46
C GLY A 87 -9.81 14.74 4.92
N ASN A 88 -9.72 14.01 3.81
CA ASN A 88 -10.84 13.22 3.27
C ASN A 88 -10.96 11.83 3.90
N LEU A 89 -9.85 11.28 4.43
CA LEU A 89 -9.84 10.01 5.16
C LEU A 89 -10.51 10.15 6.53
N ALA A 90 -10.27 11.26 7.24
CA ALA A 90 -10.90 11.54 8.52
C ALA A 90 -12.42 11.78 8.44
N LYS A 91 -12.96 12.12 7.25
CA LYS A 91 -14.40 12.39 7.03
C LYS A 91 -15.23 11.14 6.69
N ARG A 92 -14.60 9.99 6.44
CA ARG A 92 -15.28 8.76 5.98
C ARG A 92 -15.69 7.81 7.13
N ARG A 93 -15.86 8.32 8.34
CA ARG A 93 -16.40 7.58 9.49
C ARG A 93 -17.64 8.28 10.01
#